data_AF-L1IED3-F1
#
_entry.id   AF-L1IED3-F1
#
_cell.length_a   1.000
_cell.length_b   1.000
_cell.length_c   1.000
_cell.angle_alpha   90.00
_cell.angle_beta   90.00
_cell.angle_gamma   90.00
#
_symmetry.space_group_name_H-M   'P 1'
#
loop_
_entity.id
_entity.type
_entity.pdbx_description
1 polymer ?
#
loop_
_entity_poly.entity_id
_entity_poly.type
_entity_poly.pdbx_seq_one_letter_code
_entity_poly.pdbx_strand_id
1 'polypeptide(L)'
;MGNSQNSKQQRFHGGGQATGYRRETERPANVPAAPPNVPIQQVPIRQVPPSRVVEKPPRFTGGGVALGTRATNDEQKAINAAIVEAQIKEVEALLALVADAPVEVLEPALDLLYKICSAIVEKPNEAKVRKIRWNNEKVQKHLGGVPIAMDFLIASGFSIKKMPAEKSPSELEEVILFEETASLRLLDEVGGGKHVLQEEVEGRVEVRKRLKKAVDACRERRMSMPNPIPSESFGSESFLSDSSSSLPVSVGEDAGPEVQVPLQEAAGAKMEEDTKEVSSGRDVQSLSDRLTCIYLTVQGANPEELLPALEMMVKICSGILDQPGNDKVRRINCKSASFQKIAKFHSLSLMLEAVGFESISDNGEELKSILLRELQTLRSPSTAEAPKARRIDR
;
A
#
# COMPACT_ATOMS: atom_id res chain seq x y z
N MET A 1 28.84 -71.54 0.16
CA MET A 1 29.01 -70.75 1.40
C MET A 1 29.28 -69.32 0.96
N GLY A 2 28.52 -68.27 1.22
CA GLY A 2 27.29 -68.07 2.00
C GLY A 2 26.57 -66.83 1.47
N ASN A 3 25.25 -66.92 1.30
CA ASN A 3 24.36 -65.81 0.94
C ASN A 3 23.93 -65.11 2.24
N SER A 4 24.10 -63.80 2.32
CA SER A 4 23.57 -62.98 3.43
C SER A 4 22.44 -62.09 2.88
N GLN A 5 21.21 -62.52 3.16
CA GLN A 5 19.99 -61.73 3.00
C GLN A 5 19.82 -60.86 4.25
N ASN A 6 19.57 -59.56 4.06
CA ASN A 6 19.27 -58.64 5.14
C ASN A 6 17.88 -58.02 4.89
N SER A 7 16.84 -58.67 5.40
CA SER A 7 15.46 -58.20 5.37
C SER A 7 15.16 -57.38 6.63
N LYS A 8 15.04 -56.05 6.48
CA LYS A 8 14.53 -55.17 7.53
C LYS A 8 13.01 -55.22 7.57
N GLN A 9 12.49 -55.86 8.62
CA GLN A 9 11.09 -55.80 9.03
C GLN A 9 10.74 -54.39 9.54
N GLN A 10 9.80 -53.70 8.88
CA GLN A 10 9.11 -52.54 9.44
C GLN A 10 7.97 -53.04 10.35
N ARG A 11 8.10 -52.80 11.66
CA ARG A 11 7.02 -52.99 12.63
C ARG A 11 6.09 -51.78 12.58
N PHE A 12 4.84 -52.00 12.18
CA PHE A 12 3.73 -51.07 12.41
C PHE A 12 3.25 -51.22 13.86
N HIS A 13 3.35 -50.15 14.64
CA HIS A 13 2.61 -50.02 15.89
C HIS A 13 1.26 -49.35 15.59
N GLY A 14 0.22 -50.18 15.46
CA GLY A 14 -1.16 -49.75 15.61
C GLY A 14 -1.58 -49.82 17.08
N GLY A 15 -2.39 -48.86 17.51
CA GLY A 15 -3.08 -48.88 18.81
C GLY A 15 -3.37 -47.47 19.33
N GLY A 16 -4.63 -47.16 19.61
CA GLY A 16 -5.01 -45.92 20.29
C GLY A 16 -6.33 -45.33 19.83
N GLN A 17 -7.42 -46.07 19.97
CA GLN A 17 -8.54 -45.76 20.87
C GLN A 17 -9.55 -44.71 20.37
N ALA A 18 -10.72 -45.26 20.06
CA ALA A 18 -12.00 -44.58 19.97
C ALA A 18 -12.36 -43.91 21.30
N THR A 19 -12.68 -42.63 21.26
CA THR A 19 -13.57 -42.00 22.25
C THR A 19 -14.71 -41.35 21.49
N GLY A 20 -15.87 -41.98 21.57
CA GLY A 20 -17.12 -41.43 21.09
C GLY A 20 -17.61 -40.37 22.08
N TYR A 21 -17.80 -39.15 21.58
CA TYR A 21 -18.72 -38.19 22.18
C TYR A 21 -19.74 -37.82 21.11
N ARG A 22 -20.81 -38.61 21.07
CA ARG A 22 -22.04 -38.30 20.36
C ARG A 22 -22.77 -37.24 21.19
N ARG A 23 -22.62 -35.96 20.85
CA ARG A 23 -23.51 -34.91 21.36
C ARG A 23 -24.84 -35.06 20.63
N GLU A 24 -25.83 -35.55 21.35
CA GLU A 24 -27.24 -35.38 21.01
C GLU A 24 -27.57 -33.90 21.19
N THR A 25 -27.63 -33.16 20.10
CA THR A 25 -28.22 -31.82 20.10
C THR A 25 -29.70 -31.98 19.81
N GLU A 26 -30.49 -31.62 20.81
CA GLU A 26 -31.94 -31.59 20.83
C GLU A 26 -32.51 -30.86 19.61
N ARG A 27 -33.47 -31.51 18.97
CA ARG A 27 -34.28 -30.99 17.87
C ARG A 27 -35.35 -30.08 18.47
N PRO A 28 -35.41 -28.76 18.17
CA PRO A 28 -36.60 -27.99 18.49
C PRO A 28 -37.74 -28.43 17.56
N ALA A 29 -38.78 -28.99 18.16
CA ALA A 29 -40.05 -29.26 17.52
C ALA A 29 -40.79 -27.96 17.27
N ASN A 30 -40.76 -27.45 16.04
CA ASN A 30 -41.87 -26.72 15.42
C ASN A 30 -41.51 -26.36 13.98
N VAL A 31 -41.98 -27.19 13.03
CA VAL A 31 -42.06 -26.83 11.61
C VAL A 31 -43.54 -26.88 11.23
N PRO A 32 -44.16 -25.77 10.81
CA PRO A 32 -45.54 -25.78 10.37
C PRO A 32 -45.67 -26.58 9.06
N ALA A 33 -46.80 -27.28 8.96
CA ALA A 33 -47.15 -28.19 7.89
C ALA A 33 -47.00 -27.56 6.49
N ALA A 34 -46.37 -28.32 5.58
CA ALA A 34 -46.31 -28.02 4.17
C ALA A 34 -47.71 -28.01 3.55
N PRO A 35 -48.05 -27.05 2.67
CA PRO A 35 -49.31 -27.06 1.95
C PRO A 35 -49.35 -28.20 0.90
N PRO A 36 -50.56 -28.69 0.55
CA PRO A 36 -50.72 -29.83 -0.33
C PRO A 36 -50.35 -29.49 -1.78
N ASN A 37 -49.73 -30.49 -2.40
CA ASN A 37 -49.42 -30.68 -3.81
C ASN A 37 -50.43 -30.01 -4.77
N VAL A 38 -49.99 -28.97 -5.49
CA VAL A 38 -50.73 -28.44 -6.64
C VAL A 38 -50.20 -29.16 -7.89
N PRO A 39 -51.07 -29.80 -8.70
CA PRO A 39 -50.64 -30.44 -9.93
C PRO A 39 -50.10 -29.39 -10.92
N ILE A 40 -48.85 -29.57 -11.33
CA ILE A 40 -48.18 -28.78 -12.36
C ILE A 40 -48.94 -28.99 -13.67
N GLN A 41 -49.69 -27.97 -14.10
CA GLN A 41 -50.27 -27.88 -15.43
C GLN A 41 -49.13 -27.80 -16.44
N GLN A 42 -49.02 -28.82 -17.29
CA GLN A 42 -48.09 -28.85 -18.42
C GLN A 42 -48.46 -27.70 -19.38
N VAL A 43 -47.58 -26.71 -19.48
CA VAL A 43 -47.68 -25.67 -20.51
C VAL A 43 -47.31 -26.31 -21.85
N PRO A 44 -48.13 -26.16 -22.91
CA PRO A 44 -47.82 -26.73 -24.22
C PRO A 44 -46.51 -26.15 -24.76
N ILE A 45 -45.57 -27.03 -25.08
CA ILE A 45 -44.34 -26.71 -25.80
C ILE A 45 -44.75 -26.14 -27.15
N ARG A 46 -44.59 -24.82 -27.32
CA ARG A 46 -44.76 -24.13 -28.59
C ARG A 46 -43.67 -24.64 -29.52
N GLN A 47 -44.07 -25.44 -30.51
CA GLN A 47 -43.20 -25.88 -31.59
C GLN A 47 -42.62 -24.65 -32.30
N VAL A 48 -41.31 -24.50 -32.24
CA VAL A 48 -40.57 -23.51 -33.02
C VAL A 48 -40.61 -23.97 -34.48
N PRO A 49 -41.12 -23.16 -35.42
CA PRO A 49 -41.11 -23.52 -36.83
C PRO A 49 -39.68 -23.66 -37.35
N PRO A 50 -39.43 -24.55 -38.32
CA PRO A 50 -38.10 -24.72 -38.90
C PRO A 50 -37.64 -23.40 -39.54
N SER A 51 -36.50 -22.90 -39.06
CA SER A 51 -35.84 -21.72 -39.59
C SER A 51 -35.69 -21.83 -41.10
N ARG A 52 -36.23 -20.81 -41.78
CA ARG A 52 -36.09 -20.58 -43.22
C ARG A 52 -34.64 -20.75 -43.65
N VAL A 53 -34.48 -21.46 -44.77
CA VAL A 53 -33.28 -21.49 -45.60
C VAL A 53 -32.87 -20.03 -45.87
N VAL A 54 -31.80 -19.59 -45.22
CA VAL A 54 -31.16 -18.31 -45.50
C VAL A 54 -30.51 -18.43 -46.88
N GLU A 55 -31.12 -17.74 -47.85
CA GLU A 55 -30.55 -17.56 -49.17
C GLU A 55 -29.14 -16.97 -49.04
N LYS A 56 -28.20 -17.57 -49.77
CA LYS A 56 -26.80 -17.14 -49.82
C LYS A 56 -26.76 -15.67 -50.22
N PRO A 57 -26.08 -14.80 -49.44
CA PRO A 57 -25.85 -13.44 -49.88
C PRO A 57 -25.05 -13.43 -51.19
N PRO A 58 -25.31 -12.46 -52.08
CA PRO A 58 -24.63 -12.37 -53.36
C PRO A 58 -23.11 -12.29 -53.15
N ARG A 59 -22.37 -13.10 -53.91
CA ARG A 59 -20.93 -13.04 -54.00
C ARG A 59 -20.52 -11.64 -54.44
N PHE A 60 -20.09 -10.83 -53.47
CA PHE A 60 -19.37 -9.60 -53.75
C PHE A 60 -17.97 -9.98 -54.25
N THR A 61 -17.80 -10.05 -55.56
CA THR A 61 -16.50 -10.17 -56.25
C THR A 61 -15.82 -8.79 -56.36
N GLY A 62 -15.86 -8.00 -55.29
CA GLY A 62 -15.06 -6.80 -55.19
C GLY A 62 -13.64 -7.20 -54.84
N GLY A 63 -12.69 -6.84 -55.71
CA GLY A 63 -11.25 -7.01 -55.50
C GLY A 63 -10.77 -6.25 -54.27
N GLY A 64 -10.98 -6.85 -53.10
CA GLY A 64 -10.35 -6.45 -51.86
C GLY A 64 -8.88 -6.81 -51.97
N VAL A 65 -8.04 -5.78 -52.10
CA VAL A 65 -6.59 -5.89 -51.90
C VAL A 65 -6.40 -6.46 -50.50
N ALA A 66 -6.17 -7.77 -50.43
CA ALA A 66 -5.73 -8.42 -49.22
C ALA A 66 -4.31 -7.91 -48.94
N LEU A 67 -4.21 -6.77 -48.26
CA LEU A 67 -3.02 -6.39 -47.49
C LEU A 67 -2.90 -7.39 -46.33
N GLY A 68 -2.60 -8.63 -46.69
CA GLY A 68 -2.08 -9.63 -45.77
C GLY A 68 -0.64 -9.26 -45.51
N THR A 69 -0.41 -8.24 -44.68
CA THR A 69 0.84 -8.09 -43.97
C THR A 69 0.92 -9.27 -43.01
N ARG A 70 1.39 -10.41 -43.51
CA ARG A 70 1.90 -11.49 -42.69
C ARG A 70 3.01 -10.86 -41.87
N ALA A 71 2.71 -10.53 -40.62
CA ALA A 71 3.72 -10.15 -39.67
C ALA A 71 4.81 -11.22 -39.73
N THR A 72 6.05 -10.79 -39.92
CA THR A 72 7.17 -11.73 -39.94
C THR A 72 7.23 -12.45 -38.57
N ASN A 73 7.78 -13.67 -38.52
CA ASN A 73 7.92 -14.39 -37.24
C ASN A 73 8.62 -13.54 -36.17
N ASP A 74 9.49 -12.61 -36.59
CA ASP A 74 10.19 -11.69 -35.72
C ASP A 74 9.27 -10.58 -35.16
N GLU A 75 8.36 -10.04 -35.97
CA GLU A 75 7.35 -9.08 -35.50
C GLU A 75 6.38 -9.71 -34.50
N GLN A 76 5.91 -10.93 -34.75
CA GLN A 76 5.04 -11.63 -33.80
C GLN A 76 5.76 -11.91 -32.48
N LYS A 77 7.06 -12.25 -32.54
CA LYS A 77 7.89 -12.46 -31.34
C LYS A 77 8.06 -11.16 -30.55
N ALA A 78 8.27 -10.02 -31.22
CA ALA A 78 8.37 -8.72 -30.58
C ALA A 78 7.05 -8.29 -29.92
N ILE A 79 5.92 -8.51 -30.57
CA ILE A 79 4.58 -8.25 -30.01
C ILE A 79 4.35 -9.09 -28.75
N ASN A 80 4.65 -10.39 -28.81
CA ASN A 80 4.49 -11.29 -27.66
C ASN A 80 5.40 -10.88 -26.50
N ALA A 81 6.63 -10.44 -26.78
CA ALA A 81 7.55 -9.94 -25.75
C ALA A 81 7.02 -8.68 -25.07
N ALA A 82 6.50 -7.71 -25.85
CA ALA A 82 5.92 -6.48 -25.31
C ALA A 82 4.68 -6.75 -24.45
N ILE A 83 3.84 -7.72 -24.83
CA ILE A 83 2.68 -8.14 -24.02
C ILE A 83 3.14 -8.71 -22.67
N VAL A 84 4.15 -9.58 -22.67
CA VAL A 84 4.69 -10.16 -21.43
C VAL A 84 5.30 -9.08 -20.55
N GLU A 85 6.06 -8.13 -21.11
CA GLU A 85 6.64 -7.01 -20.36
C GLU A 85 5.55 -6.13 -19.71
N ALA A 86 4.46 -5.85 -20.42
CA ALA A 86 3.34 -5.11 -19.87
C ALA A 86 2.65 -5.87 -18.72
N GLN A 87 2.50 -7.19 -18.84
CA GLN A 87 1.95 -8.04 -17.78
C GLN A 87 2.85 -8.09 -16.54
N ILE A 88 4.18 -8.15 -16.73
CA ILE A 88 5.13 -8.09 -15.61
C ILE A 88 4.95 -6.79 -14.83
N LYS A 89 4.89 -5.65 -15.53
CA LYS A 89 4.66 -4.33 -14.90
C LYS A 89 3.33 -4.26 -14.15
N GLU A 90 2.27 -4.86 -14.69
CA GLU A 90 0.97 -4.94 -14.01
C GLU A 90 1.04 -5.79 -12.74
N VAL A 91 1.71 -6.95 -12.81
CA VAL A 91 1.93 -7.81 -11.63
C VAL A 91 2.77 -7.10 -10.57
N GLU A 92 3.84 -6.40 -10.96
CA GLU A 92 4.65 -5.57 -10.06
C GLU A 92 3.84 -4.46 -9.38
N ALA A 93 2.95 -3.79 -10.13
CA ALA A 93 2.06 -2.77 -9.57
C ALA A 93 1.06 -3.36 -8.55
N LEU A 94 0.50 -4.54 -8.84
CA LEU A 94 -0.38 -5.25 -7.91
C LEU A 94 0.38 -5.67 -6.64
N LEU A 95 1.62 -6.12 -6.78
CA LEU A 95 2.49 -6.44 -5.64
C LEU A 95 2.85 -5.20 -4.81
N ALA A 96 2.95 -4.01 -5.42
CA ALA A 96 3.12 -2.77 -4.68
C ALA A 96 1.87 -2.44 -3.84
N LEU A 97 0.66 -2.72 -4.33
CA LEU A 97 -0.59 -2.51 -3.58
C LEU A 97 -0.76 -3.52 -2.43
N VAL A 98 -0.13 -4.69 -2.54
CA VAL A 98 -0.09 -5.71 -1.50
C VAL A 98 0.62 -5.22 -0.23
N ALA A 99 1.42 -4.15 -0.34
CA ALA A 99 2.11 -3.49 0.76
C ALA A 99 1.21 -3.14 1.97
N ASP A 100 -0.06 -2.83 1.73
CA ASP A 100 -0.97 -2.34 2.75
C ASP A 100 -1.70 -3.45 3.52
N ALA A 101 -1.61 -4.70 3.06
CA ALA A 101 -2.27 -5.83 3.71
C ALA A 101 -1.61 -6.19 5.07
N PRO A 102 -2.38 -6.75 6.03
CA PRO A 102 -1.81 -7.32 7.25
C PRO A 102 -0.84 -8.47 6.90
N VAL A 103 0.37 -8.42 7.47
CA VAL A 103 1.43 -9.40 7.22
C VAL A 103 0.96 -10.82 7.53
N GLU A 104 0.15 -10.98 8.58
CA GLU A 104 -0.36 -12.28 9.04
C GLU A 104 -1.28 -12.96 8.02
N VAL A 105 -1.95 -12.17 7.17
CA VAL A 105 -2.82 -12.66 6.09
C VAL A 105 -2.00 -12.80 4.80
N LEU A 106 -1.05 -11.89 4.60
CA LEU A 106 -0.29 -11.79 3.37
C LEU A 106 0.73 -12.93 3.18
N GLU A 107 1.53 -13.22 4.20
CA GLU A 107 2.57 -14.25 4.13
C GLU A 107 2.03 -15.63 3.66
N PRO A 108 0.95 -16.19 4.25
CA PRO A 108 0.44 -17.47 3.79
C PRO A 108 -0.25 -17.39 2.42
N ALA A 109 -0.73 -16.21 2.00
CA ALA A 109 -1.27 -16.00 0.67
C ALA A 109 -0.15 -16.03 -0.39
N LEU A 110 0.95 -15.32 -0.15
CA LEU A 110 2.12 -15.31 -1.04
C LEU A 110 2.76 -16.69 -1.15
N ASP A 111 2.89 -17.43 -0.04
CA ASP A 111 3.42 -18.80 -0.08
C ASP A 111 2.52 -19.74 -0.91
N LEU A 112 1.20 -19.58 -0.82
CA LEU A 112 0.27 -20.36 -1.64
C LEU A 112 0.34 -19.96 -3.13
N LEU A 113 0.36 -18.67 -3.45
CA LEU A 113 0.52 -18.17 -4.82
C LEU A 113 1.83 -18.67 -5.43
N TYR A 114 2.94 -18.60 -4.70
CA TYR A 114 4.21 -19.15 -5.14
C TYR A 114 4.11 -20.65 -5.43
N LYS A 115 3.55 -21.45 -4.52
CA LYS A 115 3.37 -22.89 -4.74
C LYS A 115 2.56 -23.20 -5.99
N ILE A 116 1.52 -22.41 -6.25
CA ILE A 116 0.71 -22.52 -7.45
C ILE A 116 1.56 -22.25 -8.70
N CYS A 117 2.26 -21.12 -8.74
CA CYS A 117 3.09 -20.73 -9.88
C CYS A 117 4.23 -21.74 -10.12
N SER A 118 4.96 -22.13 -9.08
CA SER A 118 6.04 -23.11 -9.18
C SER A 118 5.55 -24.46 -9.69
N ALA A 119 4.41 -24.96 -9.21
CA ALA A 119 3.88 -26.23 -9.69
C ALA A 119 3.55 -26.19 -11.19
N ILE A 120 3.03 -25.07 -11.69
CA ILE A 120 2.72 -24.89 -13.12
C ILE A 120 4.02 -24.81 -13.94
N VAL A 121 5.03 -24.08 -13.46
CA VAL A 121 6.35 -23.99 -14.12
C VAL A 121 7.05 -25.35 -14.16
N GLU A 122 7.02 -26.11 -13.07
CA GLU A 122 7.62 -27.45 -13.00
C GLU A 122 6.91 -28.45 -13.94
N LYS A 123 5.58 -28.38 -14.02
CA LYS A 123 4.75 -29.33 -14.76
C LYS A 123 3.76 -28.62 -15.66
N PRO A 124 4.23 -27.92 -16.71
CA PRO A 124 3.37 -27.10 -17.53
C PRO A 124 2.29 -27.94 -18.18
N ASN A 125 2.58 -29.16 -18.64
CA ASN A 125 1.61 -29.97 -19.40
C ASN A 125 0.57 -30.69 -18.53
N GLU A 126 0.66 -30.64 -17.19
CA GLU A 126 -0.27 -31.35 -16.32
C GLU A 126 -1.55 -30.54 -16.08
N ALA A 127 -2.64 -30.91 -16.76
CA ALA A 127 -3.92 -30.20 -16.69
C ALA A 127 -4.50 -30.05 -15.26
N LYS A 128 -4.16 -30.97 -14.34
CA LYS A 128 -4.58 -30.90 -12.94
C LYS A 128 -3.92 -29.74 -12.19
N VAL A 129 -2.67 -29.40 -12.54
CA VAL A 129 -1.89 -28.36 -11.88
C VAL A 129 -2.31 -26.97 -12.35
N ARG A 130 -2.76 -26.86 -13.60
CA ARG A 130 -3.35 -25.64 -14.16
C ARG A 130 -4.75 -25.32 -13.64
N LYS A 131 -5.36 -26.22 -12.86
CA LYS A 131 -6.76 -26.13 -12.41
C LYS A 131 -6.84 -25.94 -10.90
N ILE A 132 -7.35 -24.80 -10.47
CA ILE A 132 -7.52 -24.45 -9.06
C ILE A 132 -9.00 -24.26 -8.78
N ARG A 133 -9.52 -24.94 -7.75
CA ARG A 133 -10.90 -24.75 -7.31
C ARG A 133 -10.96 -23.58 -6.35
N TRP A 134 -11.79 -22.58 -6.66
CA TRP A 134 -11.94 -21.44 -5.76
C TRP A 134 -12.55 -21.84 -4.42
N ASN A 135 -13.47 -22.82 -4.43
CA ASN A 135 -14.10 -23.36 -3.22
C ASN A 135 -13.21 -24.28 -2.38
N ASN A 136 -11.92 -24.42 -2.73
CA ASN A 136 -10.98 -25.17 -1.89
C ASN A 136 -10.74 -24.39 -0.58
N GLU A 137 -10.91 -25.06 0.57
CA GLU A 137 -10.78 -24.43 1.88
C GLU A 137 -9.43 -23.71 2.08
N LYS A 138 -8.33 -24.29 1.57
CA LYS A 138 -7.01 -23.64 1.65
C LYS A 138 -6.94 -22.38 0.79
N VAL A 139 -7.52 -22.43 -0.40
CA VAL A 139 -7.55 -21.29 -1.32
C VAL A 139 -8.41 -20.17 -0.75
N GLN A 140 -9.61 -20.45 -0.24
CA GLN A 140 -10.45 -19.42 0.39
C GLN A 140 -9.83 -18.86 1.65
N LYS A 141 -9.24 -19.71 2.50
CA LYS A 141 -8.61 -19.27 3.75
C LYS A 141 -7.43 -18.33 3.52
N HIS A 142 -6.61 -18.59 2.50
CA HIS A 142 -5.37 -17.84 2.26
C HIS A 142 -5.54 -16.73 1.23
N LEU A 143 -6.30 -16.95 0.16
CA LEU A 143 -6.49 -15.95 -0.91
C LEU A 143 -7.79 -15.16 -0.77
N GLY A 144 -8.85 -15.74 -0.19
CA GLY A 144 -10.16 -15.08 -0.09
C GLY A 144 -10.17 -13.82 0.78
N GLY A 145 -9.23 -13.71 1.72
CA GLY A 145 -9.04 -12.54 2.57
C GLY A 145 -8.10 -11.48 2.00
N VAL A 146 -7.47 -11.74 0.84
CA VAL A 146 -6.50 -10.84 0.20
C VAL A 146 -7.11 -10.34 -1.11
N PRO A 147 -7.67 -9.11 -1.15
CA PRO A 147 -8.38 -8.60 -2.32
C PRO A 147 -7.57 -8.70 -3.62
N ILE A 148 -6.26 -8.46 -3.53
CA ILE A 148 -5.34 -8.43 -4.69
C ILE A 148 -4.94 -9.84 -5.16
N ALA A 149 -5.16 -10.89 -4.36
CA ALA A 149 -4.71 -12.23 -4.73
C ALA A 149 -5.42 -12.76 -5.99
N MET A 150 -6.68 -12.39 -6.19
CA MET A 150 -7.41 -12.77 -7.41
C MET A 150 -6.91 -11.98 -8.62
N ASP A 151 -6.74 -10.66 -8.48
CA ASP A 151 -6.24 -9.80 -9.55
C ASP A 151 -4.83 -10.23 -9.98
N PHE A 152 -3.98 -10.61 -9.03
CA PHE A 152 -2.66 -11.18 -9.30
C PHE A 152 -2.73 -12.45 -10.14
N LEU A 153 -3.65 -13.38 -9.81
CA LEU A 153 -3.85 -14.59 -10.61
C LEU A 153 -4.31 -14.22 -12.03
N ILE A 154 -5.25 -13.29 -12.17
CA ILE A 154 -5.73 -12.87 -13.49
C ILE A 154 -4.61 -12.23 -14.31
N ALA A 155 -3.85 -11.30 -13.73
CA ALA A 155 -2.70 -10.66 -14.36
C ALA A 155 -1.60 -11.67 -14.72
N SER A 156 -1.46 -12.73 -13.92
CA SER A 156 -0.54 -13.85 -14.20
C SER A 156 -1.01 -14.77 -15.33
N GLY A 157 -2.17 -14.51 -15.96
CA GLY A 157 -2.70 -15.28 -17.08
C GLY A 157 -3.71 -16.37 -16.69
N PHE A 158 -4.24 -16.34 -15.47
CA PHE A 158 -5.34 -17.21 -15.10
C PHE A 158 -6.70 -16.63 -15.51
N SER A 159 -7.65 -17.52 -15.79
CA SER A 159 -9.03 -17.17 -16.14
C SER A 159 -10.00 -17.88 -15.20
N ILE A 160 -11.07 -17.18 -14.79
CA ILE A 160 -12.13 -17.77 -13.99
C ILE A 160 -13.17 -18.37 -14.94
N LYS A 161 -13.41 -19.68 -14.85
CA LYS A 161 -14.42 -20.38 -15.66
C LYS A 161 -15.32 -21.21 -14.76
N LYS A 162 -16.60 -21.31 -15.13
CA LYS A 162 -17.56 -22.21 -14.51
C LYS A 162 -17.46 -23.58 -15.18
N MET A 163 -17.07 -24.60 -14.43
CA MET A 163 -16.94 -25.97 -14.92
C MET A 163 -17.83 -26.93 -14.11
N PRO A 164 -18.34 -28.01 -14.71
CA PRO A 164 -19.04 -29.04 -13.95
C PRO A 164 -18.12 -29.63 -12.87
N ALA A 165 -18.64 -29.76 -11.66
CA ALA A 165 -17.90 -30.31 -10.53
C ALA A 165 -17.55 -31.78 -10.78
N GLU A 166 -16.36 -32.20 -10.36
CA GLU A 166 -15.85 -33.56 -10.62
C GLU A 166 -16.71 -34.64 -9.92
N LYS A 167 -17.35 -34.30 -8.80
CA LYS A 167 -18.22 -35.20 -8.04
C LYS A 167 -19.70 -35.10 -8.44
N SER A 168 -20.11 -33.97 -9.00
CA SER A 168 -21.51 -33.64 -9.28
C SER A 168 -21.58 -32.89 -10.62
N PRO A 169 -21.70 -33.58 -11.77
CA PRO A 169 -21.69 -32.95 -13.09
C PRO A 169 -22.86 -31.97 -13.33
N SER A 170 -23.91 -32.04 -12.49
CA SER A 170 -25.05 -31.12 -12.50
C SER A 170 -24.75 -29.78 -11.81
N GLU A 171 -23.72 -29.70 -10.98
CA GLU A 171 -23.34 -28.47 -10.27
C GLU A 171 -22.16 -27.80 -10.98
N LEU A 172 -22.29 -26.50 -11.24
CA LEU A 172 -21.21 -25.69 -11.81
C LEU A 172 -20.37 -25.11 -10.67
N GLU A 173 -19.07 -25.41 -10.69
CA GLU A 173 -18.08 -24.88 -9.75
C GLU A 173 -17.23 -23.81 -10.44
N GLU A 174 -16.88 -22.75 -9.70
CA GLU A 174 -15.93 -21.73 -10.17
C GLU A 174 -14.50 -22.23 -10.02
N VAL A 175 -13.81 -22.27 -11.14
CA VAL A 175 -12.47 -22.80 -11.27
C VAL A 175 -11.58 -21.75 -11.91
N ILE A 176 -10.44 -21.51 -11.28
CA ILE A 176 -9.38 -20.67 -11.81
C ILE A 176 -8.47 -21.57 -12.66
N LEU A 177 -8.33 -21.24 -13.94
CA LEU A 177 -7.62 -22.03 -14.94
C LEU A 177 -6.49 -21.23 -15.54
N PHE A 178 -5.28 -21.77 -15.51
CA PHE A 178 -4.15 -21.24 -16.26
C PHE A 178 -4.30 -21.64 -17.73
N GLU A 179 -4.43 -20.65 -18.62
CA GLU A 179 -4.61 -20.94 -20.05
C GLU A 179 -3.32 -21.45 -20.69
N GLU A 180 -3.44 -22.36 -21.66
CA GLU A 180 -2.27 -22.91 -22.36
C GLU A 180 -1.55 -21.87 -23.23
N THR A 181 -2.28 -20.83 -23.63
CA THR A 181 -1.77 -19.66 -24.34
C THR A 181 -1.09 -18.65 -23.42
N ALA A 182 -1.25 -18.78 -22.10
CA ALA A 182 -0.60 -17.88 -21.15
C ALA A 182 0.91 -18.12 -21.13
N SER A 183 1.67 -17.05 -20.98
CA SER A 183 3.12 -17.08 -21.12
C SER A 183 3.75 -17.68 -19.85
N LEU A 184 4.25 -18.91 -19.94
CA LEU A 184 4.98 -19.55 -18.82
C LEU A 184 6.18 -18.71 -18.35
N ARG A 185 6.74 -17.87 -19.22
CA ARG A 185 7.82 -16.94 -18.88
C ARG A 185 7.42 -15.94 -17.81
N LEU A 186 6.17 -15.45 -17.86
CA LEU A 186 5.64 -14.55 -16.83
C LEU A 186 5.67 -15.24 -15.46
N LEU A 187 5.23 -16.50 -15.38
CA LEU A 187 5.25 -17.26 -14.13
C LEU A 187 6.66 -17.59 -13.64
N ASP A 188 7.62 -17.81 -14.53
CA ASP A 188 9.01 -18.07 -14.17
C ASP A 188 9.68 -16.82 -13.59
N GLU A 189 9.48 -15.66 -14.22
CA GLU A 189 9.98 -14.38 -13.72
C GLU A 189 9.32 -13.97 -12.40
N VAL A 190 8.00 -14.09 -12.30
CA VAL A 190 7.23 -13.85 -11.06
C VAL A 190 7.62 -14.86 -9.97
N GLY A 191 7.90 -16.11 -10.35
CA GLY A 191 8.41 -17.15 -9.47
C GLY A 191 9.80 -16.84 -8.91
N GLY A 192 10.70 -16.28 -9.73
CA GLY A 192 11.99 -15.75 -9.30
C GLY A 192 11.84 -14.55 -8.35
N GLY A 193 10.83 -13.71 -8.57
CA GLY A 193 10.47 -12.56 -7.73
C GLY A 193 10.05 -12.92 -6.30
N LYS A 194 9.79 -14.20 -5.99
CA LYS A 194 9.46 -14.65 -4.63
C LYS A 194 10.53 -14.25 -3.62
N HIS A 195 11.81 -14.36 -3.97
CA HIS A 195 12.89 -14.00 -3.06
C HIS A 195 12.84 -12.52 -2.69
N VAL A 196 12.57 -11.65 -3.67
CA VAL A 196 12.48 -10.20 -3.47
C VAL A 196 11.28 -9.84 -2.59
N LEU A 197 10.11 -10.40 -2.90
CA LEU A 197 8.91 -10.16 -2.10
C LEU A 197 9.00 -10.74 -0.70
N GLN A 198 9.61 -11.91 -0.55
CA GLN A 198 9.77 -12.55 0.74
C GLN A 198 10.76 -11.77 1.60
N GLU A 199 11.88 -11.30 1.03
CA GLU A 199 12.83 -10.43 1.73
C GLU A 199 12.18 -9.10 2.14
N GLU A 200 11.35 -8.50 1.28
CA GLU A 200 10.64 -7.26 1.60
C GLU A 200 9.59 -7.47 2.69
N VAL A 201 8.82 -8.56 2.63
CA VAL A 201 7.85 -8.92 3.67
C VAL A 201 8.56 -9.22 4.99
N GLU A 202 9.64 -9.99 4.99
CA GLU A 202 10.46 -10.28 6.17
C GLU A 202 11.05 -8.99 6.77
N GLY A 203 11.54 -8.07 5.93
CA GLY A 203 11.99 -6.75 6.35
C GLY A 203 10.88 -5.94 7.03
N ARG A 204 9.67 -5.94 6.46
CA ARG A 204 8.50 -5.27 7.05
C ARG A 204 8.04 -5.92 8.35
N VAL A 205 8.09 -7.26 8.45
CA VAL A 205 7.79 -7.99 9.69
C VAL A 205 8.73 -7.53 10.80
N GLU A 206 10.03 -7.45 10.50
CA GLU A 206 11.05 -7.04 11.46
C GLU A 206 10.89 -5.57 11.87
N VAL A 207 10.59 -4.67 10.93
CA VAL A 207 10.28 -3.26 11.23
C VAL A 207 9.03 -3.14 12.11
N ARG A 208 7.94 -3.83 11.79
CA ARG A 208 6.71 -3.84 12.61
C ARG A 208 6.98 -4.40 14.01
N LYS A 209 7.78 -5.46 14.13
CA LYS A 209 8.18 -6.05 15.40
C LYS A 209 8.96 -5.06 16.27
N ARG A 210 9.91 -4.33 15.67
CA ARG A 210 10.68 -3.27 16.35
C ARG A 210 9.80 -2.10 16.78
N LEU A 211 8.89 -1.65 15.90
CA LEU A 211 7.97 -0.57 16.20
C LEU A 211 7.01 -0.96 17.34
N LYS A 212 6.43 -2.16 17.29
CA LYS A 212 5.58 -2.70 18.36
C LYS A 212 6.33 -2.74 19.69
N LYS A 213 7.56 -3.26 19.70
CA LYS A 213 8.42 -3.27 20.89
C LYS A 213 8.70 -1.86 21.42
N ALA A 214 8.93 -0.89 20.54
CA ALA A 214 9.15 0.51 20.93
C ALA A 214 7.88 1.15 21.52
N VAL A 215 6.71 0.90 20.93
CA VAL A 215 5.41 1.36 21.43
C VAL A 215 5.10 0.75 22.79
N ASP A 216 5.30 -0.56 22.95
CA ASP A 216 5.09 -1.26 24.21
C ASP A 216 6.04 -0.73 25.30
N ALA A 217 7.32 -0.49 24.97
CA ALA A 217 8.28 0.13 25.89
C ALA A 217 7.88 1.57 26.29
N CYS A 218 7.38 2.37 25.35
CA CYS A 218 6.84 3.71 25.65
C CYS A 218 5.61 3.63 26.57
N ARG A 219 4.73 2.66 26.33
CA ARG A 219 3.55 2.42 27.18
C ARG A 219 3.95 1.99 28.59
N GLU A 220 4.91 1.07 28.72
CA GLU A 220 5.45 0.66 30.02
C GLU A 220 6.06 1.84 30.78
N ARG A 221 6.86 2.69 30.12
CA ARG A 221 7.41 3.91 30.74
C ARG A 221 6.32 4.87 31.22
N ARG A 222 5.22 4.99 30.47
CA ARG A 222 4.07 5.82 30.87
C ARG A 222 3.37 5.25 32.10
N MET A 223 3.27 3.93 32.21
CA MET A 223 2.65 3.26 33.36
C MET A 223 3.60 3.22 34.58
N SER A 224 4.92 3.26 34.36
CA SER A 224 5.92 3.29 35.42
C SER A 224 6.28 4.69 35.89
N MET A 225 5.79 5.75 35.24
CA MET A 225 5.96 7.10 35.76
C MET A 225 5.10 7.23 37.02
N PRO A 226 5.69 7.60 38.17
CA PRO A 226 4.90 7.89 39.36
C PRO A 226 3.86 8.94 39.00
N ASN A 227 2.62 8.74 39.46
CA ASN A 227 1.54 9.70 39.26
C ASN A 227 2.08 11.10 39.56
N PRO A 228 1.90 12.08 38.66
CA PRO A 228 2.32 13.43 38.92
C PRO A 228 1.72 13.81 40.27
N ILE A 229 2.60 14.12 41.22
CA ILE A 229 2.22 14.51 42.58
C ILE A 229 1.11 15.54 42.39
N PRO A 230 -0.11 15.30 42.94
CA PRO A 230 -1.20 16.26 42.79
C PRO A 230 -0.63 17.59 43.23
N SER A 231 -0.59 18.53 42.29
CA SER A 231 -0.06 19.87 42.52
C SER A 231 -0.83 20.43 43.69
N GLU A 232 -0.23 20.37 44.88
CA GLU A 232 -0.68 21.16 46.01
C GLU A 232 -0.75 22.58 45.47
N SER A 233 -1.93 23.17 45.64
CA SER A 233 -2.26 24.51 45.21
C SER A 233 -1.24 25.47 45.80
N PHE A 234 -0.16 25.74 45.07
CA PHE A 234 0.71 26.85 45.36
C PHE A 234 -0.12 28.10 45.10
N GLY A 235 -0.46 28.75 46.20
CA GLY A 235 -1.17 30.01 46.21
C GLY A 235 -0.51 30.97 45.23
N SER A 236 -1.37 31.60 44.45
CA SER A 236 -1.09 32.79 43.68
C SER A 236 -0.57 33.89 44.62
N GLU A 237 0.74 33.91 44.89
CA GLU A 237 1.41 35.09 45.41
C GLU A 237 2.14 35.80 44.27
N SER A 238 1.56 36.94 43.92
CA SER A 238 2.13 37.97 43.07
C SER A 238 3.47 38.47 43.63
N PHE A 239 4.57 38.10 42.99
CA PHE A 239 5.85 38.81 43.12
C PHE A 239 6.15 39.58 41.83
N LEU A 240 5.61 40.80 41.77
CA LEU A 240 6.30 41.91 41.12
C LEU A 240 7.42 42.33 42.06
N SER A 241 8.68 42.38 41.60
CA SER A 241 9.70 43.37 41.98
C SER A 241 11.02 43.09 41.27
N ASP A 242 11.37 44.03 40.39
CA ASP A 242 12.70 44.58 40.12
C ASP A 242 13.95 43.83 40.59
N SER A 243 14.87 43.58 39.65
CA SER A 243 16.31 43.69 39.90
C SER A 243 17.07 43.93 38.59
N SER A 244 17.28 45.22 38.33
CA SER A 244 18.42 45.74 37.59
C SER A 244 19.72 45.47 38.36
N SER A 245 20.68 44.77 37.76
CA SER A 245 22.08 44.86 38.17
C SER A 245 23.02 44.64 36.98
N SER A 246 23.55 45.75 36.51
CA SER A 246 24.83 45.91 35.80
C SER A 246 25.99 45.22 36.50
N LEU A 247 27.01 44.81 35.73
CA LEU A 247 28.48 44.94 35.92
C LEU A 247 29.23 43.95 34.97
N PRO A 248 30.55 44.04 34.74
CA PRO A 248 31.23 45.05 33.93
C PRO A 248 32.13 44.44 32.83
N VAL A 249 32.57 45.32 31.92
CA VAL A 249 33.62 45.12 30.93
C VAL A 249 34.95 44.79 31.60
N SER A 250 35.71 43.83 31.05
CA SER A 250 37.15 43.72 31.28
C SER A 250 37.85 43.37 29.97
N VAL A 251 38.72 44.30 29.59
CA VAL A 251 39.64 44.29 28.45
C VAL A 251 40.83 43.40 28.82
N GLY A 252 41.27 42.56 27.87
CA GLY A 252 42.50 41.78 27.96
C GLY A 252 43.11 41.66 26.57
N GLU A 253 43.96 42.64 26.25
CA GLU A 253 44.95 42.57 25.18
C GLU A 253 46.00 41.52 25.54
N ASP A 254 46.31 40.57 24.65
CA ASP A 254 47.67 40.04 24.57
C ASP A 254 48.00 39.55 23.15
N ALA A 255 49.24 39.80 22.77
CA ALA A 255 49.77 39.82 21.42
C ALA A 255 50.12 38.43 20.86
N GLY A 256 50.15 38.33 19.53
CA GLY A 256 50.54 37.12 18.79
C GLY A 256 52.05 36.80 18.84
N PRO A 257 52.47 35.80 18.05
CA PRO A 257 53.24 36.19 16.87
C PRO A 257 52.76 35.52 15.56
N GLU A 258 52.94 36.29 14.49
CA GLU A 258 52.77 35.96 13.08
C GLU A 258 53.56 34.72 12.65
N VAL A 259 52.93 33.85 11.88
CA VAL A 259 53.61 32.96 10.94
C VAL A 259 52.93 33.10 9.58
N GLN A 260 53.67 33.71 8.64
CA GLN A 260 53.34 33.83 7.23
C GLN A 260 53.51 32.48 6.51
N VAL A 261 52.52 32.07 5.73
CA VAL A 261 52.63 31.04 4.68
C VAL A 261 51.79 31.49 3.48
N PRO A 262 52.27 31.31 2.23
CA PRO A 262 51.92 32.21 1.14
C PRO A 262 50.66 31.81 0.37
N LEU A 263 49.99 32.86 -0.15
CA LEU A 263 49.00 32.80 -1.22
C LEU A 263 49.61 32.11 -2.46
N GLN A 264 48.94 31.07 -2.95
CA GLN A 264 49.11 30.59 -4.31
C GLN A 264 47.81 30.85 -5.07
N GLU A 265 47.96 31.64 -6.14
CA GLU A 265 46.93 31.94 -7.13
C GLU A 265 46.37 30.64 -7.73
N ALA A 266 45.04 30.49 -7.69
CA ALA A 266 44.33 29.58 -8.56
C ALA A 266 43.32 30.39 -9.39
N ALA A 267 43.53 30.32 -10.70
CA ALA A 267 42.83 31.05 -11.74
C ALA A 267 41.31 30.87 -11.68
N GLY A 268 40.61 31.95 -12.00
CA GLY A 268 39.16 31.99 -12.09
C GLY A 268 38.61 31.10 -13.22
N ALA A 269 37.58 30.34 -12.88
CA ALA A 269 36.55 29.92 -13.82
C ALA A 269 35.25 30.60 -13.39
N LYS A 270 34.86 31.65 -14.12
CA LYS A 270 33.50 32.20 -14.07
C LYS A 270 32.57 31.15 -14.68
N MET A 271 31.78 30.47 -13.85
CA MET A 271 30.50 29.92 -14.30
C MET A 271 29.42 30.92 -13.89
N GLU A 272 28.84 31.58 -14.88
CA GLU A 272 27.56 32.25 -14.76
C GLU A 272 26.50 31.19 -14.47
N GLU A 273 26.03 31.15 -13.23
CA GLU A 273 24.88 30.34 -12.83
C GLU A 273 23.62 31.19 -13.07
N ASP A 274 23.04 31.02 -14.26
CA ASP A 274 21.70 31.51 -14.61
C ASP A 274 20.67 30.85 -13.68
N THR A 275 20.40 31.53 -12.56
CA THR A 275 19.26 31.25 -11.69
C THR A 275 18.01 31.75 -12.39
N LYS A 276 17.48 30.92 -13.29
CA LYS A 276 16.12 31.07 -13.81
C LYS A 276 15.14 30.97 -12.64
N GLU A 277 14.51 32.09 -12.31
CA GLU A 277 13.29 32.14 -11.50
C GLU A 277 12.24 31.22 -12.14
N VAL A 278 12.11 30.01 -11.59
CA VAL A 278 11.00 29.11 -11.89
C VAL A 278 9.78 29.69 -11.18
N SER A 279 8.95 30.37 -11.97
CA SER A 279 7.65 30.88 -11.57
C SER A 279 6.84 29.81 -10.84
N SER A 280 6.28 30.20 -9.69
CA SER A 280 5.51 29.39 -8.76
C SER A 280 4.18 28.93 -9.36
N GLY A 281 4.21 27.97 -10.28
CA GLY A 281 3.09 27.08 -10.51
C GLY A 281 3.06 26.08 -9.36
N ARG A 282 2.23 26.29 -8.34
CA ARG A 282 1.85 25.22 -7.41
C ARG A 282 0.98 24.23 -8.18
N ASP A 283 1.61 23.46 -9.06
CA ASP A 283 1.00 22.28 -9.62
C ASP A 283 0.71 21.36 -8.44
N VAL A 284 -0.57 21.06 -8.28
CA VAL A 284 -1.07 20.14 -7.26
C VAL A 284 -0.54 18.76 -7.64
N GLN A 285 0.72 18.48 -7.30
CA GLN A 285 1.23 17.11 -7.26
C GLN A 285 0.21 16.32 -6.45
N SER A 286 -0.34 15.29 -7.08
CA SER A 286 -1.41 14.51 -6.48
C SER A 286 -0.93 13.98 -5.13
N LEU A 287 -1.84 13.80 -4.18
CA LEU A 287 -1.50 13.17 -2.89
C LEU A 287 -0.76 11.84 -3.11
N SER A 288 -1.10 11.13 -4.19
CA SER A 288 -0.43 9.92 -4.65
C SER A 288 1.05 10.17 -4.98
N ASP A 289 1.38 11.19 -5.75
CA ASP A 289 2.78 11.50 -6.11
C ASP A 289 3.61 11.86 -4.88
N ARG A 290 3.01 12.60 -3.94
CA ARG A 290 3.65 12.97 -2.67
C ARG A 290 3.93 11.74 -1.81
N LEU A 291 2.97 10.82 -1.69
CA LEU A 291 3.13 9.55 -0.97
C LEU A 291 4.18 8.64 -1.64
N THR A 292 4.22 8.60 -2.97
CA THR A 292 5.25 7.87 -3.72
C THR A 292 6.65 8.43 -3.45
N CYS A 293 6.83 9.76 -3.44
CA CYS A 293 8.12 10.37 -3.09
C CYS A 293 8.57 10.02 -1.67
N ILE A 294 7.64 9.97 -0.72
CA ILE A 294 7.91 9.55 0.66
C ILE A 294 8.35 8.08 0.68
N TYR A 295 7.63 7.20 -0.01
CA TYR A 295 7.94 5.77 -0.09
C TYR A 295 9.34 5.52 -0.65
N LEU A 296 9.67 6.15 -1.77
CA LEU A 296 10.99 6.03 -2.40
C LEU A 296 12.12 6.54 -1.50
N THR A 297 11.85 7.59 -0.70
CA THR A 297 12.84 8.08 0.26
C THR A 297 13.07 7.09 1.39
N VAL A 298 12.01 6.47 1.90
CA VAL A 298 12.14 5.45 2.95
C VAL A 298 12.88 4.22 2.46
N GLN A 299 12.70 3.82 1.19
CA GLN A 299 13.43 2.69 0.60
C GLN A 299 14.91 2.98 0.34
N GLY A 300 15.25 4.20 -0.12
CA GLY A 300 16.61 4.54 -0.55
C GLY A 300 17.50 5.18 0.50
N ALA A 301 16.93 5.70 1.60
CA ALA A 301 17.69 6.45 2.59
C ALA A 301 18.46 5.55 3.56
N ASN A 302 19.63 6.04 4.01
CA ASN A 302 20.39 5.40 5.08
C ASN A 302 19.54 5.38 6.37
N PRO A 303 19.27 4.21 6.97
CA PRO A 303 18.43 4.10 8.17
C PRO A 303 18.98 4.90 9.37
N GLU A 304 20.30 5.06 9.48
CA GLU A 304 20.93 5.81 10.59
C GLU A 304 20.59 7.31 10.55
N GLU A 305 20.36 7.85 9.36
CA GLU A 305 19.98 9.26 9.18
C GLU A 305 18.46 9.44 9.11
N LEU A 306 17.74 8.46 8.55
CA LEU A 306 16.30 8.50 8.36
C LEU A 306 15.55 8.36 9.69
N LEU A 307 15.97 7.43 10.57
CA LEU A 307 15.25 7.16 11.83
C LEU A 307 15.15 8.41 12.72
N PRO A 308 16.24 9.18 12.97
CA PRO A 308 16.16 10.41 13.75
C PRO A 308 15.28 11.50 13.11
N ALA A 309 15.19 11.55 11.78
CA ALA A 309 14.33 12.49 11.07
C ALA A 309 12.84 12.14 11.25
N LEU A 310 12.49 10.86 11.10
CA LEU A 310 11.13 10.35 11.33
C LEU A 310 10.71 10.50 12.80
N GLU A 311 11.59 10.21 13.75
CA GLU A 311 11.32 10.46 15.17
C GLU A 311 11.00 11.94 15.45
N MET A 312 11.69 12.85 14.79
CA MET A 312 11.43 14.28 14.94
C MET A 312 10.08 14.67 14.35
N MET A 313 9.70 14.13 13.18
CA MET A 313 8.36 14.33 12.63
C MET A 313 7.26 13.83 13.55
N VAL A 314 7.43 12.62 14.12
CA VAL A 314 6.48 12.05 15.08
C VAL A 314 6.35 12.95 16.30
N LYS A 315 7.47 13.46 16.84
CA LYS A 315 7.47 14.39 17.99
C LYS A 315 6.75 15.70 17.70
N ILE A 316 6.91 16.25 16.48
CA ILE A 316 6.19 17.44 16.04
C ILE A 316 4.68 17.17 16.04
N CYS A 317 4.26 16.10 15.35
CA CYS A 317 2.85 15.74 15.24
C CYS A 317 2.23 15.42 16.62
N SER A 318 2.94 14.66 17.46
CA SER A 318 2.46 14.34 18.81
C SER A 318 2.33 15.59 19.68
N GLY A 319 3.30 16.51 19.61
CA GLY A 319 3.24 17.77 20.36
C GLY A 319 2.00 18.61 20.04
N ILE A 320 1.60 18.66 18.76
CA ILE A 320 0.38 19.36 18.32
C ILE A 320 -0.87 18.63 18.78
N LEU A 321 -0.90 17.29 18.67
CA LEU A 321 -2.06 16.49 19.10
C LEU A 321 -2.26 16.51 20.62
N ASP A 322 -1.17 16.51 21.38
CA ASP A 322 -1.20 16.56 22.85
C ASP A 322 -1.61 17.95 23.37
N GLN A 323 -1.31 19.01 22.61
CA GLN A 323 -1.59 20.41 22.99
C GLN A 323 -2.21 21.21 21.83
N PRO A 324 -3.45 20.88 21.41
CA PRO A 324 -4.04 21.47 20.21
C PRO A 324 -4.24 22.99 20.30
N GLY A 325 -4.41 23.53 21.51
CA GLY A 325 -4.58 24.97 21.75
C GLY A 325 -3.28 25.76 21.92
N ASN A 326 -2.11 25.12 21.86
CA ASN A 326 -0.83 25.80 22.05
C ASN A 326 -0.20 26.14 20.69
N ASP A 327 -0.27 27.41 20.28
CA ASP A 327 0.29 27.85 19.00
C ASP A 327 1.82 27.70 18.92
N LYS A 328 2.52 27.65 20.06
CA LYS A 328 3.98 27.50 20.06
C LYS A 328 4.42 26.15 19.50
N VAL A 329 3.65 25.08 19.73
CA VAL A 329 4.00 23.74 19.23
C VAL A 329 3.69 23.56 17.74
N ARG A 330 2.90 24.48 17.15
CA ARG A 330 2.60 24.52 15.71
C ARG A 330 3.67 25.27 14.90
N ARG A 331 4.59 25.97 15.57
CA ARG A 331 5.68 26.73 14.95
C ARG A 331 6.98 25.95 15.05
N ILE A 332 7.62 25.73 13.92
CA ILE A 332 8.88 25.00 13.84
C ILE A 332 9.94 25.93 13.28
N ASN A 333 11.07 26.05 13.97
CA ASN A 333 12.20 26.82 13.47
C ASN A 333 12.99 25.96 12.48
N CYS A 334 12.92 26.31 11.19
CA CYS A 334 13.62 25.60 10.12
C CYS A 334 15.16 25.63 10.26
N LYS A 335 15.70 26.63 10.97
CA LYS A 335 17.14 26.76 11.26
C LYS A 335 17.60 25.94 12.46
N SER A 336 16.68 25.29 13.19
CA SER A 336 17.04 24.48 14.36
C SER A 336 17.76 23.20 13.95
N ALA A 337 18.78 22.79 14.72
CA ALA A 337 19.53 21.56 14.48
C ALA A 337 18.63 20.31 14.45
N SER A 338 17.53 20.32 15.21
CA SER A 338 16.53 19.25 15.20
C SER A 338 15.79 19.17 13.87
N PHE A 339 15.38 20.32 13.30
CA PHE A 339 14.69 20.36 12.02
C PHE A 339 15.62 20.07 10.84
N GLN A 340 16.90 20.43 10.94
CA GLN A 340 17.89 20.11 9.89
C GLN A 340 17.98 18.61 9.59
N LYS A 341 17.66 17.73 10.57
CA LYS A 341 17.54 16.28 10.33
C LYS A 341 16.43 15.94 9.36
N ILE A 342 15.28 16.62 9.43
CA ILE A 342 14.15 16.47 8.51
C ILE A 342 14.52 17.10 7.17
N ALA A 343 15.12 18.29 7.19
CA ALA A 343 15.48 19.04 5.98
C ALA A 343 16.47 18.29 5.06
N LYS A 344 17.28 17.37 5.59
CA LYS A 344 18.11 16.45 4.79
C LYS A 344 17.29 15.61 3.79
N PHE A 345 16.01 15.37 4.09
CA PHE A 345 15.11 14.56 3.28
C PHE A 345 13.99 15.44 2.70
N HIS A 346 14.15 15.85 1.44
CA HIS A 346 13.19 16.73 0.77
C HIS A 346 11.74 16.21 0.83
N SER A 347 11.54 14.89 0.68
CA SER A 347 10.22 14.25 0.77
C SER A 347 9.57 14.34 2.16
N LEU A 348 10.35 14.37 3.24
CA LEU A 348 9.81 14.55 4.59
C LEU A 348 9.36 16.00 4.81
N SER A 349 10.07 16.96 4.23
CA SER A 349 9.62 18.36 4.19
C SER A 349 8.31 18.50 3.40
N LEU A 350 8.21 17.87 2.22
CA LEU A 350 6.97 17.85 1.43
C LEU A 350 5.81 17.17 2.18
N MET A 351 6.10 16.16 3.02
CA MET A 351 5.09 15.55 3.87
C MET A 351 4.53 16.53 4.90
N LEU A 352 5.38 17.31 5.57
CA LEU A 352 4.91 18.35 6.50
C LEU A 352 4.02 19.36 5.76
N GLU A 353 4.41 19.78 4.56
CA GLU A 353 3.59 20.65 3.73
C GLU A 353 2.25 20.02 3.36
N ALA A 354 2.23 18.73 3.02
CA ALA A 354 1.01 18.00 2.71
C ALA A 354 0.07 17.86 3.94
N VAL A 355 0.63 17.80 5.15
CA VAL A 355 -0.13 17.79 6.41
C VAL A 355 -0.68 19.17 6.78
N GLY A 356 -0.27 20.22 6.05
CA GLY A 356 -0.76 21.59 6.21
C GLY A 356 0.21 22.53 6.94
N PHE A 357 1.48 22.14 7.10
CA PHE A 357 2.51 23.09 7.52
C PHE A 357 2.87 24.00 6.34
N GLU A 358 2.98 25.30 6.58
CA GLU A 358 3.44 26.23 5.57
C GLU A 358 4.84 26.73 5.94
N SER A 359 5.76 26.67 4.98
CA SER A 359 7.07 27.29 5.14
C SER A 359 6.90 28.80 5.01
N ILE A 360 7.23 29.51 6.08
CA ILE A 360 7.16 30.96 6.12
C ILE A 360 8.59 31.48 6.02
N SER A 361 8.91 32.15 4.92
CA SER A 361 10.20 32.81 4.77
C SER A 361 10.30 34.02 5.72
N ASP A 362 11.49 34.32 6.22
CA ASP A 362 11.75 35.46 7.14
C ASP A 362 11.52 36.83 6.48
N ASN A 363 11.04 36.89 5.22
CA ASN A 363 10.62 38.12 4.57
C ASN A 363 9.34 38.62 5.27
N GLY A 364 9.49 39.46 6.30
CA GLY A 364 8.42 39.93 7.17
C GLY A 364 7.22 40.62 6.48
N GLU A 365 7.31 40.92 5.18
CA GLU A 365 6.18 41.40 4.37
C GLU A 365 5.23 40.27 3.94
N GLU A 366 5.73 39.05 3.75
CA GLU A 366 4.95 37.88 3.34
C GLU A 366 4.09 37.34 4.50
N LEU A 367 4.63 37.38 5.73
CA LEU A 367 3.87 37.11 6.96
C LEU A 367 2.71 38.08 7.15
N LYS A 368 2.94 39.37 6.89
CA LYS A 368 1.89 40.40 6.97
C LYS A 368 0.80 40.16 5.93
N SER A 369 1.15 39.78 4.71
CA SER A 369 0.17 39.54 3.65
C SER A 369 -0.66 38.28 3.89
N ILE A 370 -0.06 37.20 4.43
CA ILE A 370 -0.79 35.97 4.82
C ILE A 370 -1.75 36.26 5.98
N LEU A 371 -1.28 36.93 7.04
CA LEU A 371 -2.13 37.29 8.18
C LEU A 371 -3.24 38.28 7.80
N LEU A 372 -2.96 39.23 6.91
CA LEU A 372 -3.99 40.15 6.38
C LEU A 372 -5.04 39.40 5.56
N ARG A 373 -4.64 38.36 4.80
CA ARG A 373 -5.55 37.53 4.01
C ARG A 373 -6.46 36.69 4.90
N GLU A 374 -5.93 36.06 5.94
CA GLU A 374 -6.74 35.32 6.92
C GLU A 374 -7.67 36.24 7.73
N LEU A 375 -7.19 37.43 8.11
CA LEU A 375 -8.05 38.40 8.78
C LEU A 375 -9.17 38.93 7.86
N GLN A 376 -8.95 39.02 6.55
CA GLN A 376 -9.97 39.40 5.58
C GLN A 376 -11.02 38.29 5.33
N THR A 377 -10.60 37.01 5.31
CA THR A 377 -11.55 35.89 5.20
C THR A 377 -12.40 35.75 6.46
N LEU A 378 -11.84 35.99 7.64
CA LEU A 378 -12.60 36.01 8.91
C LEU A 378 -13.50 37.26 9.06
N ARG A 379 -13.20 38.36 8.36
CA ARG A 379 -14.01 39.60 8.36
C ARG A 379 -15.09 39.67 7.31
N SER A 380 -15.28 38.65 6.48
CA SER A 380 -16.39 38.61 5.53
C SER A 380 -17.65 38.14 6.27
N PRO A 381 -18.56 39.03 6.72
CA PRO A 381 -19.84 38.57 7.24
C PRO A 381 -20.55 37.85 6.09
N SER A 382 -20.91 36.60 6.33
CA SER A 382 -21.90 35.87 5.54
C SER A 382 -23.17 36.73 5.47
N THR A 383 -23.26 37.56 4.43
CA THR A 383 -24.49 38.20 3.99
C THR A 383 -25.24 37.15 3.19
N ALA A 384 -25.70 36.12 3.89
CA ALA A 384 -26.70 35.22 3.36
C ALA A 384 -27.96 36.06 3.09
N GLU A 385 -28.20 36.34 1.81
CA GLU A 385 -29.43 36.95 1.33
C GLU A 385 -30.64 36.18 1.87
N ALA A 386 -31.49 36.88 2.62
CA ALA A 386 -32.78 36.35 3.04
C ALA A 386 -33.64 36.05 1.79
N PRO A 387 -34.26 34.86 1.69
CA PRO A 387 -35.06 34.50 0.53
C PRO A 387 -36.30 35.39 0.46
N LYS A 388 -36.40 36.18 -0.62
CA LYS A 388 -37.61 36.98 -0.94
C LYS A 388 -38.81 36.04 -1.06
N ALA A 389 -39.74 36.17 -0.12
CA ALA A 389 -41.05 35.54 -0.16
C ALA A 389 -41.79 35.96 -1.44
N ARG A 390 -42.08 34.99 -2.33
CA ARG A 390 -43.03 35.16 -3.42
C ARG A 390 -44.44 35.23 -2.83
N ARG A 391 -45.05 36.41 -2.82
CA ARG A 391 -46.50 36.59 -2.70
C ARG A 391 -47.16 35.91 -3.88
N ILE A 392 -48.01 34.94 -3.59
CA ILE A 392 -49.01 34.40 -4.53
C ILE A 392 -50.30 35.11 -4.15
N ASP A 393 -50.71 36.10 -4.94
CA ASP A 393 -52.04 36.69 -4.85
C ASP A 393 -53.03 35.78 -5.58
N ARG A 394 -54.20 35.55 -4.94
CA ARG A 394 -55.39 34.91 -5.50
C ARG A 394 -56.54 35.90 -5.44
#